data_AF-A0A929SMJ3-F1
#
_entry.id   AF-A0A929SMJ3-F1
#
_cell.length_a   1.000
_cell.length_b   1.000
_cell.length_c   1.000
_cell.angle_alpha   90.00
_cell.angle_beta   90.00
_cell.angle_gamma   90.00
#
_symmetry.space_group_name_H-M   'P 1'
#
loop_
_entity.id
_entity.type
_entity.pdbx_description
1 polymer ?
#
loop_
_entity_poly.entity_id
_entity_poly.type
_entity_poly.pdbx_seq_one_letter_code
_entity_poly.pdbx_strand_id
1 'polypeptide(L)'
;MGKLTDKTKEQIIADYKAGVSQNQLAKNYKLSPATINKLCKNIPQENVEIVNTLVNTAIATNRALEGKTQIEVNSIERIVDEKTRNLLYFQNAALRNQKIADEMLEMSDKIADVEAHSRITARNKETIFGKEPQTIINNTNAQQTEVTEIRRTIVKLDK
;
A
#
# COMPACT_ATOMS: atom_id res chain seq x y z
N MET A 1 42.16 -17.57 -19.78
CA MET A 1 41.01 -17.06 -18.98
C MET A 1 39.82 -16.95 -19.92
N GLY A 2 38.79 -17.78 -19.74
CA GLY A 2 37.58 -17.70 -20.56
C GLY A 2 36.87 -16.36 -20.34
N LYS A 3 36.37 -15.76 -21.42
CA LYS A 3 35.67 -14.46 -21.36
C LYS A 3 34.35 -14.67 -20.59
N LEU A 4 34.11 -13.84 -19.58
CA LEU A 4 32.86 -13.86 -18.83
C LEU A 4 31.69 -13.53 -19.77
N THR A 5 30.63 -14.34 -19.74
CA THR A 5 29.44 -14.11 -20.56
C THR A 5 28.70 -12.86 -20.12
N ASP A 6 27.95 -12.22 -21.02
CA ASP A 6 27.22 -11.00 -20.69
C ASP A 6 26.09 -11.28 -19.69
N LYS A 7 25.41 -12.42 -19.81
CA LYS A 7 24.43 -12.88 -18.82
C LYS A 7 25.01 -13.00 -17.40
N THR A 8 26.23 -13.53 -17.24
CA THR A 8 26.85 -13.63 -15.92
C THR A 8 27.24 -12.26 -15.37
N LYS A 9 27.66 -11.31 -16.22
CA LYS A 9 27.93 -9.93 -15.79
C LYS A 9 26.65 -9.25 -15.30
N GLU A 10 25.56 -9.39 -16.05
CA GLU A 10 24.26 -8.84 -15.68
C GLU A 10 23.80 -9.39 -14.32
N GLN A 11 23.94 -10.69 -14.10
CA GLN A 11 23.58 -11.29 -12.82
C GLN A 11 24.44 -10.77 -11.65
N ILE A 12 25.76 -10.64 -11.83
CA ILE A 12 26.65 -10.10 -10.79
C ILE A 12 26.24 -8.66 -10.43
N ILE A 13 25.92 -7.84 -11.42
CA ILE A 13 25.47 -6.47 -11.20
C ILE A 13 24.11 -6.46 -10.49
N ALA A 14 23.17 -7.33 -10.89
CA ALA A 14 21.86 -7.44 -10.24
C ALA A 14 21.98 -7.84 -8.75
N ASP A 15 22.80 -8.84 -8.45
CA ASP A 15 23.06 -9.28 -7.07
C ASP A 15 23.73 -8.17 -6.25
N TYR A 16 24.66 -7.43 -6.86
CA TYR A 16 25.28 -6.28 -6.22
C TYR A 16 24.25 -5.19 -5.91
N LYS A 17 23.39 -4.85 -6.87
CA LYS A 17 22.28 -3.90 -6.70
C LYS A 17 21.33 -4.31 -5.57
N ALA A 18 21.13 -5.61 -5.37
CA ALA A 18 20.34 -6.21 -4.31
C ALA A 18 21.02 -6.22 -2.92
N GLY A 19 22.26 -5.73 -2.79
CA GLY A 19 22.94 -5.59 -1.51
C GLY A 19 24.04 -6.62 -1.23
N VAL A 20 24.31 -7.55 -2.14
CA VAL A 20 25.39 -8.54 -1.94
C VAL A 20 26.75 -7.83 -1.99
N SER A 21 27.60 -8.05 -0.99
CA SER A 21 28.93 -7.43 -0.96
C SER A 21 29.85 -7.95 -2.07
N GLN A 22 30.77 -7.11 -2.55
CA GLN A 22 31.75 -7.50 -3.58
C GLN A 22 32.60 -8.71 -3.16
N ASN A 23 32.92 -8.83 -1.87
CA ASN A 23 33.64 -9.98 -1.33
C ASN A 23 32.81 -11.26 -1.43
N GLN A 24 31.51 -11.18 -1.17
CA GLN A 24 30.62 -12.33 -1.31
C GLN A 24 30.40 -12.69 -2.78
N LEU A 25 30.29 -11.70 -3.67
CA LEU A 25 30.22 -11.92 -5.12
C LEU A 25 31.47 -12.63 -5.66
N ALA A 26 32.66 -12.23 -5.20
CA ALA A 26 33.91 -12.89 -5.59
C ALA A 26 33.90 -14.39 -5.24
N LYS A 27 33.37 -14.74 -4.07
CA LYS A 27 33.19 -16.14 -3.63
C LYS A 27 32.12 -16.87 -4.45
N ASN A 28 30.93 -16.28 -4.58
CA ASN A 28 29.77 -16.88 -5.25
C ASN A 28 30.08 -17.20 -6.72
N TYR A 29 30.73 -16.26 -7.42
CA TYR A 29 31.02 -16.38 -8.85
C TYR A 29 32.42 -16.95 -9.14
N LYS A 30 33.21 -17.25 -8.09
CA LYS A 30 34.60 -17.73 -8.20
C LYS A 30 35.47 -16.82 -9.09
N LEU A 31 35.29 -15.51 -8.93
CA LEU A 31 36.02 -14.49 -9.68
C LEU A 31 36.99 -13.74 -8.76
N SER A 32 38.05 -13.20 -9.35
CA SER A 32 38.99 -12.36 -8.58
C SER A 32 38.27 -11.11 -8.04
N PRO A 33 38.65 -10.61 -6.84
CA PRO A 33 38.12 -9.34 -6.31
C PRO A 33 38.32 -8.17 -7.29
N ALA A 34 39.42 -8.17 -8.04
CA ALA A 34 39.69 -7.15 -9.07
C ALA A 34 38.67 -7.18 -10.22
N THR A 35 38.22 -8.38 -10.63
CA THR A 35 37.18 -8.53 -11.65
C THR A 35 35.83 -8.01 -11.13
N ILE A 36 35.45 -8.37 -9.90
CA ILE A 36 34.19 -7.90 -9.30
C ILE A 36 34.20 -6.37 -9.09
N ASN A 37 35.29 -5.82 -8.58
CA ASN A 37 35.42 -4.36 -8.41
C ASN A 37 35.22 -3.63 -9.75
N LYS A 38 35.81 -4.14 -10.85
CA LYS A 38 35.59 -3.56 -12.19
C LYS A 38 34.12 -3.62 -12.62
N LEU A 39 33.40 -4.70 -12.30
CA LEU A 39 32.00 -4.89 -12.68
C LEU A 39 31.04 -4.02 -11.84
N CYS A 40 31.33 -3.84 -10.55
CA CYS A 40 30.48 -3.11 -9.62
C CYS A 40 30.84 -1.62 -9.49
N LYS A 41 31.89 -1.16 -10.18
CA LYS A 41 32.42 0.20 -10.06
C LYS A 41 31.34 1.24 -10.37
N ASN A 42 31.14 2.19 -9.46
CA ASN A 42 30.16 3.28 -9.57
C ASN A 42 28.69 2.84 -9.70
N ILE A 43 28.36 1.60 -9.34
CA ILE A 43 26.97 1.11 -9.34
C ILE A 43 26.41 1.27 -7.91
N PRO A 44 25.27 1.95 -7.69
CA PRO A 44 24.65 2.00 -6.39
C PRO A 44 23.91 0.68 -6.07
N GLN A 45 23.82 0.34 -4.78
CA GLN A 45 22.98 -0.77 -4.31
C GLN A 45 21.53 -0.33 -4.09
N GLU A 46 20.87 0.05 -5.19
CA GLU A 46 19.54 0.71 -5.17
C GLU A 46 18.39 -0.18 -4.68
N ASN A 47 18.56 -1.51 -4.66
CA ASN A 47 17.50 -2.46 -4.29
C ASN A 47 17.61 -2.97 -2.84
N VAL A 48 18.55 -2.47 -2.03
CA VAL A 48 18.75 -2.94 -0.64
C VAL A 48 17.48 -2.78 0.18
N GLU A 49 16.80 -1.63 0.08
CA GLU A 49 15.58 -1.37 0.86
C GLU A 49 14.42 -2.28 0.44
N ILE A 50 14.32 -2.55 -0.86
CA ILE A 50 13.33 -3.50 -1.40
C ILE A 50 13.60 -4.90 -0.83
N VAL A 51 14.86 -5.35 -0.84
CA VAL A 51 15.24 -6.67 -0.29
C VAL A 51 14.91 -6.75 1.19
N ASN A 52 15.27 -5.74 2.00
CA ASN A 52 14.96 -5.71 3.43
C ASN A 52 13.45 -5.79 3.69
N THR A 53 12.66 -5.04 2.94
CA THR A 53 11.19 -5.05 3.04
C THR A 53 10.61 -6.43 2.72
N LEU A 54 11.10 -7.07 1.65
CA LEU A 54 10.64 -8.39 1.23
C LEU A 54 11.07 -9.48 2.20
N VAL A 55 12.27 -9.39 2.78
CA VAL A 55 12.74 -10.32 3.84
C VAL A 55 11.83 -10.23 5.07
N ASN A 56 11.52 -9.02 5.53
CA ASN A 56 10.63 -8.84 6.68
C ASN A 56 9.21 -9.35 6.41
N THR A 57 8.68 -9.11 5.20
CA THR A 57 7.40 -9.67 4.77
C THR A 57 7.42 -11.20 4.76
N ALA A 58 8.46 -11.80 4.18
CA ALA A 58 8.61 -13.26 4.13
C ALA A 58 8.69 -13.89 5.53
N ILE A 59 9.41 -13.27 6.46
CA ILE A 59 9.46 -13.71 7.87
C ILE A 59 8.06 -13.67 8.50
N ALA A 60 7.31 -12.59 8.30
CA ALA A 60 5.95 -12.47 8.84
C ALA A 60 5.00 -13.52 8.25
N THR A 61 5.06 -13.74 6.94
CA THR A 61 4.28 -14.77 6.25
C THR A 61 4.62 -16.17 6.78
N ASN A 62 5.92 -16.51 6.87
CA ASN A 62 6.35 -17.82 7.35
C ASN A 62 5.88 -18.08 8.78
N ARG A 63 5.92 -17.07 9.67
CA ARG A 63 5.35 -17.18 11.03
C ARG A 63 3.84 -17.39 11.01
N ALA A 64 3.10 -16.71 10.14
CA ALA A 64 1.65 -16.88 10.02
C ALA A 64 1.24 -18.25 9.47
N LEU A 65 2.15 -18.92 8.74
CA LEU A 65 1.96 -20.25 8.19
C LEU A 65 2.50 -21.38 9.10
N GLU A 66 3.15 -21.03 10.21
CA GLU A 66 3.74 -22.01 11.13
C GLU A 66 2.67 -22.96 11.69
N GLY A 67 2.98 -24.26 11.70
CA GLY A 67 2.08 -25.32 12.17
C GLY A 67 0.98 -25.73 11.17
N LYS A 68 0.91 -25.13 9.98
CA LYS A 68 -0.03 -25.55 8.93
C LYS A 68 0.50 -26.75 8.14
N THR A 69 -0.42 -27.58 7.68
CA THR A 69 -0.09 -28.65 6.73
C THR A 69 0.19 -28.08 5.33
N GLN A 70 0.93 -28.82 4.51
CA GLN A 70 1.19 -28.41 3.12
C GLN A 70 -0.10 -28.19 2.32
N ILE A 71 -1.15 -28.98 2.59
CA ILE A 71 -2.45 -28.83 1.94
C ILE A 71 -3.10 -27.49 2.30
N GLU A 72 -3.05 -27.10 3.58
CA GLU A 72 -3.56 -25.80 4.02
C GLU A 72 -2.76 -24.65 3.42
N VAL A 73 -1.43 -24.75 3.39
CA VAL A 73 -0.55 -23.75 2.78
C VAL A 73 -0.89 -23.57 1.30
N ASN A 74 -0.97 -24.66 0.53
CA ASN A 74 -1.34 -24.62 -0.89
C ASN A 74 -2.73 -24.01 -1.12
N SER A 75 -3.70 -24.31 -0.24
CA SER A 75 -5.04 -23.73 -0.32
C SER A 75 -5.01 -22.22 -0.05
N ILE A 76 -4.25 -21.79 0.95
CA ILE A 76 -4.07 -20.36 1.27
C ILE A 76 -3.44 -19.62 0.10
N GLU A 77 -2.33 -20.13 -0.44
CA GLU A 77 -1.63 -19.52 -1.59
C GLU A 77 -2.57 -19.35 -2.79
N ARG A 78 -3.33 -20.40 -3.14
CA ARG A 78 -4.31 -20.34 -4.22
C ARG A 78 -5.35 -19.22 -4.01
N ILE A 79 -5.87 -19.08 -2.79
CA ILE A 79 -6.87 -18.04 -2.45
C ILE A 79 -6.24 -16.65 -2.45
N VAL A 80 -5.01 -16.50 -1.96
CA VAL A 80 -4.26 -15.24 -2.01
C VAL A 80 -4.05 -14.80 -3.46
N ASP A 81 -3.62 -15.71 -4.33
CA ASP A 81 -3.42 -15.45 -5.75
C ASP A 81 -4.72 -15.03 -6.44
N GLU A 82 -5.82 -15.73 -6.17
CA GLU A 82 -7.14 -15.40 -6.71
C GLU A 82 -7.60 -14.01 -6.28
N LYS A 83 -7.50 -13.70 -4.98
CA LYS A 83 -7.86 -12.38 -4.44
C LYS A 83 -6.98 -11.28 -5.02
N THR A 84 -5.68 -11.54 -5.18
CA THR A 84 -4.74 -10.58 -5.78
C THR A 84 -5.11 -10.27 -7.23
N ARG A 85 -5.41 -11.31 -8.04
CA ARG A 85 -5.88 -11.12 -9.41
C ARG A 85 -7.17 -10.31 -9.48
N ASN A 86 -8.14 -10.61 -8.62
CA ASN A 86 -9.41 -9.90 -8.58
C ASN A 86 -9.23 -8.43 -8.19
N LEU A 87 -8.38 -8.15 -7.20
CA LEU A 87 -8.07 -6.79 -6.79
C LEU A 87 -7.46 -5.99 -7.95
N LEU A 88 -6.45 -6.54 -8.62
CA LEU A 88 -5.82 -5.91 -9.79
C LEU A 88 -6.83 -5.69 -10.92
N TYR A 89 -7.73 -6.65 -11.16
CA TYR A 89 -8.77 -6.50 -12.17
C TYR A 89 -9.68 -5.31 -11.86
N PHE A 90 -10.17 -5.18 -10.62
CA PHE A 90 -11.04 -4.07 -10.23
C PHE A 90 -10.30 -2.73 -10.26
N GLN A 91 -9.04 -2.69 -9.84
CA GLN A 91 -8.22 -1.48 -9.92
C GLN A 91 -8.05 -1.03 -11.38
N ASN A 92 -7.70 -1.95 -12.28
CA ASN A 92 -7.56 -1.64 -13.70
C ASN A 92 -8.90 -1.22 -14.33
N ALA A 93 -10.01 -1.83 -13.90
CA ALA A 93 -11.34 -1.43 -14.34
C ALA A 93 -11.69 -0.01 -13.87
N ALA A 94 -11.39 0.34 -12.62
CA ALA A 94 -11.59 1.68 -12.07
C ALA A 94 -10.79 2.73 -12.85
N LEU A 95 -9.53 2.45 -13.20
CA LEU A 95 -8.70 3.34 -14.02
C LEU A 95 -9.29 3.55 -15.43
N ARG A 96 -9.74 2.47 -16.10
CA ARG A 96 -10.39 2.57 -17.41
C ARG A 96 -11.71 3.34 -17.33
N ASN A 97 -12.52 3.07 -16.30
CA ASN A 97 -13.78 3.76 -16.08
C ASN A 97 -13.57 5.25 -15.83
N GLN A 98 -12.52 5.63 -15.08
CA GLN A 98 -12.18 7.02 -14.87
C GLN A 98 -11.79 7.71 -16.18
N LYS A 99 -10.93 7.08 -16.98
CA LYS A 99 -10.54 7.60 -18.29
C LYS A 99 -11.75 7.85 -19.20
N ILE A 100 -12.67 6.88 -19.29
CA ILE A 100 -13.90 7.03 -20.08
C ILE A 100 -14.78 8.15 -19.52
N ALA A 101 -14.92 8.24 -18.19
CA ALA A 101 -15.70 9.31 -17.58
C ALA A 101 -15.09 10.69 -17.87
N ASP A 102 -13.76 10.84 -17.82
CA ASP A 102 -13.06 12.07 -18.16
C ASP A 102 -13.31 12.47 -19.63
N GLU A 103 -13.17 11.52 -20.57
CA GLU A 103 -13.47 11.74 -21.99
C GLU A 103 -14.94 12.15 -22.22
N MET A 104 -15.89 11.54 -21.51
CA MET A 104 -17.31 11.90 -21.59
C MET A 104 -17.60 13.29 -21.01
N LEU A 105 -16.88 13.68 -19.95
CA LEU A 105 -17.03 14.99 -19.31
C LEU A 105 -16.53 16.11 -20.21
N GLU A 106 -15.42 15.92 -20.94
CA GLU A 106 -14.87 16.91 -21.88
C GLU A 106 -15.86 17.28 -23.00
N MET A 107 -16.76 16.36 -23.35
CA MET A 107 -17.78 16.57 -24.40
C MET A 107 -19.15 17.00 -23.85
N SER A 108 -19.29 17.21 -22.54
CA SER A 108 -20.59 17.50 -21.91
C SER A 108 -20.78 18.96 -21.55
N ASP A 109 -21.98 19.47 -21.87
CA ASP A 109 -22.47 20.79 -21.47
C ASP A 109 -23.51 20.73 -20.33
N LYS A 110 -23.69 19.57 -19.67
CA LYS A 110 -24.76 19.36 -18.69
C LYS A 110 -24.22 19.15 -17.27
N ILE A 111 -24.78 19.90 -16.32
CA ILE A 111 -24.45 19.75 -14.89
C ILE A 111 -24.73 18.33 -14.36
N ALA A 112 -25.75 17.64 -14.87
CA ALA A 112 -26.06 16.27 -14.48
C ALA A 112 -24.95 15.27 -14.83
N ASP A 113 -24.21 15.53 -15.91
CA ASP A 113 -23.10 14.68 -16.33
C ASP A 113 -21.86 14.93 -15.45
N VAL A 114 -21.66 16.18 -15.01
CA VAL A 114 -20.65 16.54 -13.98
C VAL A 114 -20.92 15.79 -12.67
N GLU A 115 -22.18 15.74 -12.23
CA GLU A 115 -22.55 14.98 -11.02
C GLU A 115 -22.36 13.47 -11.20
N ALA A 116 -22.69 12.94 -12.39
CA ALA A 116 -22.47 11.54 -12.70
C ALA A 116 -20.97 11.17 -12.69
N HIS A 117 -20.14 12.03 -13.29
CA HIS A 117 -18.69 11.94 -13.26
C HIS A 117 -18.16 11.94 -11.82
N SER A 118 -18.56 12.92 -11.00
CA SER A 118 -18.15 13.02 -9.59
C SER A 118 -18.43 11.73 -8.81
N ARG A 119 -19.61 11.11 -9.02
CA ARG A 119 -19.96 9.82 -8.41
C ARG A 119 -19.09 8.66 -8.91
N ILE A 120 -18.76 8.63 -10.22
CA ILE A 120 -17.85 7.62 -10.79
C ILE A 120 -16.45 7.77 -10.18
N THR A 121 -15.93 8.99 -10.11
CA THR A 121 -14.64 9.28 -9.48
C THR A 121 -14.59 8.88 -8.02
N ALA A 122 -15.63 9.18 -7.24
CA ALA A 122 -15.70 8.76 -5.85
C ALA A 122 -15.62 7.23 -5.70
N ARG A 123 -16.38 6.48 -6.52
CA ARG A 123 -16.36 5.00 -6.50
C ARG A 123 -15.03 4.41 -6.97
N ASN A 124 -14.43 4.99 -8.01
CA ASN A 124 -13.13 4.56 -8.51
C ASN A 124 -12.04 4.84 -7.46
N LYS A 125 -12.09 5.99 -6.79
CA LYS A 125 -11.17 6.32 -5.68
C LYS A 125 -11.26 5.26 -4.58
N GLU A 126 -12.46 4.91 -4.13
CA GLU A 126 -12.65 3.85 -3.12
C GLU A 126 -12.13 2.49 -3.58
N THR A 127 -12.25 2.18 -4.87
CA THR A 127 -11.76 0.92 -5.45
C THR A 127 -10.23 0.85 -5.50
N ILE A 128 -9.55 1.98 -5.73
CA ILE A 128 -8.08 2.05 -5.80
C ILE A 128 -7.44 2.15 -4.43
N PHE A 129 -7.93 3.06 -3.59
CA PHE A 129 -7.29 3.43 -2.32
C PHE A 129 -7.95 2.78 -1.10
N GLY A 130 -9.08 2.10 -1.29
CA GLY A 130 -9.91 1.62 -0.19
C GLY A 130 -10.85 2.70 0.35
N LYS A 131 -11.68 2.33 1.33
CA LYS A 131 -12.60 3.26 1.99
C LYS A 131 -11.84 4.12 2.99
N GLU A 132 -12.07 5.43 2.94
CA GLU A 132 -11.59 6.35 3.97
C GLU A 132 -12.21 5.97 5.33
N PRO A 133 -11.46 6.08 6.44
CA PRO A 133 -12.01 5.85 7.77
C PRO A 133 -13.16 6.82 8.04
N GLN A 134 -14.34 6.29 8.40
CA GLN A 134 -15.47 7.13 8.79
C GLN A 134 -15.15 7.82 10.11
N THR A 135 -15.08 9.15 10.08
CA THR A 135 -14.98 9.94 11.31
C THR A 135 -16.36 9.95 11.98
N ILE A 136 -16.54 9.17 13.03
CA ILE A 136 -17.76 9.20 13.85
C ILE A 136 -17.65 10.41 14.78
N ILE A 137 -18.39 11.48 14.48
CA ILE A 137 -18.55 12.62 15.39
C ILE A 137 -19.71 12.30 16.35
N ASN A 138 -19.39 11.80 17.54
CA ASN A 138 -20.38 11.65 18.61
C ASN A 138 -20.64 13.02 19.25
N ASN A 139 -21.58 13.78 18.68
CA ASN A 139 -22.02 15.04 19.28
C ASN A 139 -23.12 14.74 20.32
N THR A 140 -22.74 14.23 21.49
CA THR A 140 -23.65 14.06 22.63
C THR A 140 -23.89 15.45 23.24
N ASN A 141 -24.86 16.17 22.71
CA ASN A 141 -25.42 17.35 23.39
C ASN A 141 -25.99 16.90 24.73
N ALA A 142 -25.19 17.03 25.81
CA ALA A 142 -25.71 17.02 27.16
C ALA A 142 -26.63 18.25 27.28
N GLN A 143 -27.94 18.03 27.20
CA GLN A 143 -28.94 19.01 27.62
C GLN A 143 -28.72 19.26 29.11
N GLN A 144 -27.89 20.25 29.44
CA GLN A 144 -27.90 20.85 30.77
C GLN A 144 -29.19 21.66 30.87
N THR A 145 -30.23 21.02 31.39
CA THR A 145 -31.42 21.73 31.87
C THR A 145 -31.00 22.52 33.10
N GLU A 146 -30.59 23.78 32.93
CA GLU A 146 -30.40 24.69 34.06
C GLU A 146 -31.75 24.95 34.74
N VAL A 147 -32.03 24.25 35.84
CA VAL A 147 -33.17 24.56 36.69
C VAL A 147 -32.86 25.86 37.43
N THR A 148 -33.43 26.96 36.97
CA THR A 148 -33.35 28.24 37.68
C THR A 148 -34.36 28.23 38.84
N GLU A 149 -33.94 27.86 40.05
CA GLU A 149 -34.77 28.01 41.25
C GLU A 149 -34.90 29.48 41.65
N ILE A 150 -36.05 30.10 41.37
CA ILE A 150 -36.38 31.43 41.90
C ILE A 150 -36.85 31.26 43.36
N ARG A 151 -35.98 31.57 44.33
CA ARG A 151 -36.38 31.68 45.74
C ARG A 151 -37.04 33.04 46.00
N ARG A 152 -38.33 33.03 46.34
CA ARG A 152 -39.05 34.21 46.83
C ARG A 152 -38.85 34.34 48.35
N THR A 153 -38.15 35.38 48.79
CA THR A 153 -38.09 35.77 50.20
C THR A 153 -39.27 36.69 50.50
N ILE A 154 -40.20 36.25 51.35
CA ILE A 154 -41.27 37.11 51.86
C ILE A 154 -40.69 37.93 53.01
N VAL A 155 -40.52 39.23 52.79
CA VAL A 155 -40.19 40.19 53.86
C VAL A 155 -41.50 40.59 54.52
N LYS A 156 -41.68 40.21 55.80
CA LYS A 156 -42.76 40.75 56.62
C LYS A 156 -42.41 42.18 57.00
N LEU A 157 -43.27 43.13 56.63
CA LEU A 157 -43.25 44.49 57.13
C LEU A 157 -44.16 44.53 58.35
N ASP A 158 -43.56 44.62 59.54
CA ASP A 158 -44.29 44.89 60.78
C ASP A 158 -44.82 46.34 60.76
N LYS A 159 -46.08 46.50 61.17
CA LYS A 159 -46.74 47.81 61.39
C LYS A 159 -46.72 48.17 62.85
#